data_AF-A0A358AUR1-F1
#
_entry.id   AF-A0A358AUR1-F1
#
_cell.length_a   1.000
_cell.length_b   1.000
_cell.length_c   1.000
_cell.angle_alpha   90.00
_cell.angle_beta   90.00
_cell.angle_gamma   90.00
#
_symmetry.space_group_name_H-M   'P 1'
#
loop_
_entity.id
_entity.type
_entity.pdbx_description
1 polymer ?
#
loop_
_entity_poly.entity_id
_entity_poly.type
_entity_poly.pdbx_seq_one_letter_code
_entity_poly.pdbx_strand_id
1 'polypeptide(L)'
;MNILKAIFFRLLKINKKPSALEAFILNKIKENLEEKEACLWEKQINDINKVYRSPDKEEIIFYRMRNGHPYNDISISFINKSDEILIAKVLLTSVNNAALSLEASVWCVNGFVSIINYNHGNYVDYFEEYIGEVGLDELAVECEILANLSETVLN
;
A
#
# COMPACT_ATOMS: atom_id res chain seq x y z
N MET A 1 10.66 -3.60 -17.38
CA MET A 1 9.73 -2.48 -17.15
C MET A 1 10.53 -1.39 -16.45
N ASN A 2 10.72 -0.23 -17.10
CA ASN A 2 11.76 0.74 -16.72
C ASN A 2 11.33 1.61 -15.53
N ILE A 3 11.83 1.28 -14.33
CA ILE A 3 11.66 2.00 -13.04
C ILE A 3 12.31 3.42 -13.06
N LEU A 4 12.92 3.82 -14.19
CA LEU A 4 13.74 5.04 -14.31
C LEU A 4 12.99 6.38 -14.44
N LYS A 5 11.65 6.43 -14.27
CA LYS A 5 10.89 7.69 -14.46
C LYS A 5 10.42 8.38 -13.17
N ALA A 6 10.79 7.91 -11.99
CA ALA A 6 10.38 8.52 -10.72
C ALA A 6 11.12 9.83 -10.34
N ILE A 7 12.00 10.39 -11.19
CA ILE A 7 12.87 11.54 -10.81
C ILE A 7 12.41 12.87 -11.44
N PHE A 8 11.10 13.15 -11.47
CA PHE A 8 10.63 14.52 -11.77
C PHE A 8 9.51 14.97 -10.83
N PHE A 9 9.82 15.02 -9.53
CA PHE A 9 8.91 15.49 -8.49
C PHE A 9 8.97 17.01 -8.33
N ARG A 10 8.27 17.74 -9.21
CA ARG A 10 7.88 19.13 -8.96
C ARG A 10 6.44 19.29 -9.43
N LEU A 11 5.54 19.65 -8.49
CA LEU A 11 4.13 20.04 -8.68
C LEU A 11 3.04 18.96 -8.50
N LEU A 12 3.15 18.09 -7.49
CA LEU A 12 1.99 17.28 -7.06
C LEU A 12 1.67 17.50 -5.59
N LYS A 13 0.40 17.34 -5.25
CA LYS A 13 -0.18 17.51 -3.91
C LYS A 13 0.39 16.41 -2.98
N ILE A 14 1.57 16.65 -2.43
CA ILE A 14 2.27 15.70 -1.54
C ILE A 14 1.54 15.69 -0.20
N ASN A 15 0.56 14.81 -0.06
CA ASN A 15 0.10 14.41 1.26
C ASN A 15 1.22 13.55 1.89
N LYS A 16 1.56 13.89 3.14
CA LYS A 16 2.64 13.21 3.88
C LYS A 16 2.23 11.82 4.40
N LYS A 17 0.93 11.51 4.36
CA LYS A 17 0.37 10.29 4.96
C LYS A 17 -0.52 9.54 3.96
N PRO A 18 -0.72 8.24 4.20
CA PRO A 18 -1.77 7.49 3.53
C PRO A 18 -3.14 8.18 3.69
N SER A 19 -3.99 8.05 2.68
CA SER A 19 -5.40 8.46 2.75
C SER A 19 -6.23 7.50 3.61
N ALA A 20 -7.53 7.75 3.75
CA ALA A 20 -8.41 6.88 4.52
C ALA A 20 -8.52 5.49 3.87
N LEU A 21 -8.74 5.44 2.56
CA LEU A 21 -8.77 4.19 1.80
C LEU A 21 -7.44 3.43 1.88
N GLU A 22 -6.31 4.12 1.65
CA GLU A 22 -4.99 3.50 1.70
C GLU A 22 -4.68 2.94 3.10
N ALA A 23 -4.96 3.71 4.16
CA ALA A 23 -4.78 3.26 5.53
C ALA A 23 -5.68 2.06 5.85
N PHE A 24 -6.91 2.04 5.34
CA PHE A 24 -7.82 0.91 5.51
C PHE A 24 -7.29 -0.36 4.86
N ILE A 25 -6.86 -0.30 3.59
CA ILE A 25 -6.25 -1.42 2.88
C ILE A 25 -5.02 -1.95 3.62
N LEU A 26 -4.12 -1.05 4.04
CA LEU A 26 -2.91 -1.41 4.76
C LEU A 26 -3.21 -2.06 6.14
N ASN A 27 -4.26 -1.62 6.82
CA ASN A 27 -4.69 -2.22 8.09
C ASN A 27 -5.31 -3.61 7.86
N LYS A 28 -6.13 -3.78 6.81
CA LYS A 28 -6.72 -5.08 6.48
C LYS A 28 -5.66 -6.13 6.16
N ILE A 29 -4.58 -5.75 5.50
CA ILE A 29 -3.44 -6.65 5.29
C ILE A 29 -2.77 -6.98 6.63
N LYS A 30 -2.48 -5.98 7.47
CA LYS A 30 -1.88 -6.18 8.80
C LYS A 30 -2.64 -7.21 9.65
N GLU A 31 -3.98 -7.14 9.63
CA GLU A 31 -4.87 -8.06 10.37
C GLU A 31 -4.74 -9.53 9.93
N ASN A 32 -4.22 -9.78 8.72
CA ASN A 32 -4.05 -11.12 8.15
C ASN A 32 -2.59 -11.62 8.19
N LEU A 33 -1.65 -10.83 8.73
CA LEU A 33 -0.25 -11.22 8.88
C LEU A 33 -0.01 -11.95 10.20
N GLU A 34 1.07 -12.75 10.26
CA GLU A 34 1.55 -13.29 11.52
C GLU A 34 2.03 -12.16 12.45
N GLU A 35 1.94 -12.36 13.78
CA GLU A 35 2.22 -11.32 14.78
C GLU A 35 3.56 -10.59 14.57
N LYS A 36 4.62 -11.34 14.25
CA LYS A 36 5.95 -10.78 14.01
C LYS A 36 5.98 -9.88 12.77
N GLU A 37 5.32 -10.30 11.70
CA GLU A 37 5.25 -9.56 10.43
C GLU A 37 4.35 -8.33 10.60
N ALA A 38 3.21 -8.47 11.27
CA ALA A 38 2.31 -7.37 11.60
C ALA A 38 3.01 -6.26 12.41
N CYS A 39 3.90 -6.62 13.34
CA CYS A 39 4.70 -5.65 14.09
C CYS A 39 5.67 -4.86 13.20
N LEU A 40 6.36 -5.54 12.28
CA LEU A 40 7.25 -4.87 11.31
C LEU A 40 6.45 -4.01 10.34
N TRP A 41 5.34 -4.54 9.83
CA TRP A 41 4.40 -3.82 8.97
C TRP A 41 3.97 -2.50 9.60
N GLU A 42 3.47 -2.53 10.83
CA GLU A 42 3.00 -1.33 11.53
C GLU A 42 4.10 -0.28 11.69
N LYS A 43 5.32 -0.69 12.07
CA LYS A 43 6.47 0.23 12.14
C LYS A 43 6.77 0.84 10.77
N GLN A 44 6.79 0.03 9.72
CA GLN A 44 7.04 0.50 8.36
C GLN A 44 5.98 1.48 7.86
N ILE A 45 4.70 1.26 8.16
CA ILE A 45 3.61 2.16 7.77
C ILE A 45 3.68 3.48 8.55
N ASN A 46 3.98 3.42 9.86
CA ASN A 46 4.14 4.61 10.70
C ASN A 46 5.31 5.50 10.27
N ASP A 47 6.35 4.92 9.68
CA ASP A 47 7.51 5.65 9.15
C ASP A 47 7.26 6.33 7.79
N ILE A 48 6.15 6.03 7.11
CA ILE A 48 5.78 6.68 5.84
C ILE A 48 5.48 8.15 6.11
N ASN A 49 6.24 9.03 5.44
CA ASN A 49 6.12 10.48 5.64
C ASN A 49 6.05 11.28 4.33
N LYS A 50 6.00 10.58 3.20
CA LYS A 50 5.74 11.13 1.87
C LYS A 50 5.01 10.09 1.03
N VAL A 51 3.90 10.48 0.41
CA VAL A 51 3.15 9.63 -0.51
C VAL A 51 3.10 10.30 -1.87
N TYR A 52 3.46 9.55 -2.91
CA TYR A 52 3.17 9.90 -4.30
C TYR A 52 1.94 9.15 -4.76
N ARG A 53 1.09 9.81 -5.52
CA ARG A 53 -0.03 9.21 -6.22
C ARG A 53 0.11 9.58 -7.68
N SER A 54 0.08 8.60 -8.57
CA SER A 54 0.05 8.86 -10.01
C SER A 54 -1.20 9.68 -10.38
N PRO A 55 -1.18 10.46 -11.48
CA PRO A 55 -2.34 11.28 -11.87
C PRO A 55 -3.62 10.47 -12.09
N ASP A 56 -3.50 9.25 -12.60
CA ASP A 56 -4.58 8.27 -12.80
C ASP A 56 -4.90 7.44 -11.55
N LYS A 57 -4.11 7.60 -10.47
CA LYS A 57 -4.23 6.88 -9.20
C LYS A 57 -4.16 5.37 -9.34
N GLU A 58 -3.59 4.86 -10.43
CA GLU A 58 -3.29 3.44 -10.58
C GLU A 58 -2.14 3.01 -9.68
N GLU A 59 -1.21 3.93 -9.36
CA GLU A 59 -0.02 3.64 -8.55
C GLU A 59 0.15 4.67 -7.42
N ILE A 60 0.28 4.15 -6.21
CA ILE A 60 0.60 4.91 -5.00
C ILE A 60 1.96 4.44 -4.50
N ILE A 61 2.91 5.35 -4.35
CA ILE A 61 4.25 5.04 -3.83
C ILE A 61 4.46 5.68 -2.47
N PHE A 62 4.85 4.86 -1.51
CA PHE A 62 5.18 5.26 -0.15
C PHE A 62 6.68 5.48 0.01
N TYR A 63 7.02 6.66 0.53
CA TYR A 63 8.38 7.06 0.81
C TYR A 63 8.57 7.32 2.30
N ARG A 64 9.76 6.93 2.76
CA ARG A 64 10.31 7.27 4.07
C ARG A 64 11.45 8.23 3.80
N MET A 65 11.28 9.48 4.19
CA MET A 65 12.24 10.55 3.90
C MET A 65 12.92 11.01 5.19
N ARG A 66 14.24 11.17 5.16
CA ARG A 66 15.03 11.80 6.23
C ARG A 66 15.90 12.88 5.63
N ASN A 67 15.80 14.11 6.14
CA ASN A 67 16.54 15.27 5.64
C ASN A 67 16.40 15.49 4.12
N GLY A 68 15.21 15.22 3.56
CA GLY A 68 14.94 15.38 2.13
C GLY A 68 15.38 14.24 1.22
N HIS A 69 15.98 13.17 1.78
CA HIS A 69 16.42 11.99 1.02
C HIS A 69 15.64 10.74 1.42
N PRO A 70 15.40 9.78 0.50
CA PRO A 70 14.87 8.47 0.84
C PRO A 70 15.75 7.79 1.91
N TYR A 71 15.13 7.24 2.94
CA TYR A 71 15.79 6.58 4.05
C TYR A 71 14.93 5.41 4.53
N ASN A 72 15.52 4.22 4.53
CA ASN A 72 14.88 2.98 4.98
C ASN A 72 15.64 2.46 6.19
N ASP A 73 14.98 2.39 7.36
CA ASP A 73 15.57 1.80 8.55
C ASP A 73 15.56 0.27 8.42
N ILE A 74 16.74 -0.33 8.25
CA ILE A 74 16.89 -1.77 8.03
C ILE A 74 16.36 -2.58 9.22
N SER A 75 16.32 -2.02 10.43
CA SER A 75 15.83 -2.71 11.63
C SER A 75 14.34 -3.05 11.58
N ILE A 76 13.57 -2.38 10.71
CA ILE A 76 12.14 -2.63 10.52
C ILE A 76 11.82 -3.33 9.19
N SER A 77 12.83 -3.71 8.40
CA SER A 77 12.63 -4.45 7.14
C SER A 77 12.14 -5.87 7.38
N PHE A 78 11.36 -6.40 6.44
CA PHE A 78 11.09 -7.84 6.37
C PHE A 78 12.37 -8.62 6.10
N ILE A 79 12.37 -9.91 6.48
CA ILE A 79 13.50 -10.81 6.24
C ILE A 79 13.63 -11.08 4.75
N ASN A 80 12.50 -11.29 4.07
CA ASN A 80 12.46 -11.41 2.63
C ASN A 80 12.76 -10.05 1.97
N LYS A 81 13.94 -9.94 1.35
CA LYS A 81 14.48 -8.71 0.76
C LYS A 81 14.63 -8.78 -0.76
N SER A 82 13.79 -9.60 -1.42
CA SER A 82 13.75 -9.61 -2.88
C SER A 82 13.45 -8.21 -3.43
N ASP A 83 13.89 -7.96 -4.67
CA ASP A 83 13.79 -6.63 -5.29
C ASP A 83 12.35 -6.10 -5.31
N GLU A 84 11.39 -6.99 -5.58
CA GLU A 84 9.96 -6.68 -5.59
C GLU A 84 9.15 -7.93 -5.24
N ILE A 85 8.20 -7.81 -4.29
CA ILE A 85 7.34 -8.91 -3.85
C ILE A 85 5.91 -8.42 -3.75
N LEU A 86 4.98 -9.12 -4.41
CA LEU A 86 3.55 -8.93 -4.19
C LEU A 86 3.18 -9.54 -2.85
N ILE A 87 2.86 -8.70 -1.87
CA ILE A 87 2.56 -9.16 -0.52
C ILE A 87 1.13 -9.66 -0.45
N ALA A 88 0.19 -8.88 -0.98
CA ALA A 88 -1.22 -9.15 -0.85
C ALA A 88 -2.04 -8.55 -1.98
N LYS A 89 -3.21 -9.15 -2.19
CA LYS A 89 -4.30 -8.55 -2.95
C LYS A 89 -5.48 -8.30 -2.02
N VAL A 90 -6.11 -7.15 -2.18
CA VAL A 90 -7.29 -6.73 -1.43
C VAL A 90 -8.39 -6.37 -2.41
N LEU A 91 -9.53 -7.02 -2.30
CA LEU A 91 -10.74 -6.68 -3.04
C LEU A 91 -11.71 -5.97 -2.09
N LEU A 92 -12.06 -4.75 -2.44
CA LEU A 92 -13.09 -3.97 -1.77
C LEU A 92 -14.36 -4.03 -2.60
N THR A 93 -15.49 -4.36 -2.00
CA THR A 93 -16.79 -4.41 -2.68
C THR A 93 -17.81 -3.65 -1.86
N SER A 94 -18.60 -2.78 -2.50
CA SER A 94 -19.70 -2.10 -1.82
C SER A 94 -20.75 -3.13 -1.39
N VAL A 95 -21.12 -3.12 -0.11
CA VAL A 95 -22.20 -3.99 0.42
C VAL A 95 -23.53 -3.69 -0.27
N ASN A 96 -23.76 -2.43 -0.65
CA ASN A 96 -24.99 -1.96 -1.28
C ASN A 96 -24.99 -2.15 -2.81
N ASN A 97 -23.83 -2.40 -3.42
CA ASN A 97 -23.70 -2.64 -4.85
C ASN A 97 -22.51 -3.54 -5.16
N ALA A 98 -22.75 -4.85 -5.25
CA ALA A 98 -21.69 -5.83 -5.50
C ALA A 98 -20.98 -5.68 -6.86
N ALA A 99 -21.58 -4.97 -7.83
CA ALA A 99 -20.93 -4.70 -9.12
C ALA A 99 -19.83 -3.62 -8.99
N LEU A 100 -19.80 -2.90 -7.88
CA LEU A 100 -18.83 -1.86 -7.60
C LEU A 100 -17.74 -2.40 -6.70
N SER A 101 -16.59 -2.67 -7.31
CA SER A 101 -15.43 -3.22 -6.63
C SER A 101 -14.15 -2.48 -7.02
N LEU A 102 -13.16 -2.54 -6.12
CA LEU A 102 -11.82 -2.00 -6.31
C LEU A 102 -10.82 -3.02 -5.81
N GLU A 103 -9.96 -3.50 -6.71
CA GLU A 103 -8.86 -4.39 -6.37
C GLU A 103 -7.59 -3.57 -6.16
N ALA A 104 -6.90 -3.84 -5.06
CA ALA A 104 -5.62 -3.25 -4.70
C ALA A 104 -4.57 -4.35 -4.53
N SER A 105 -3.41 -4.19 -5.17
CA SER A 105 -2.23 -5.02 -4.99
C SER A 105 -1.19 -4.26 -4.19
N VAL A 106 -0.69 -4.85 -3.10
CA VAL A 106 0.29 -4.20 -2.22
C VAL A 106 1.63 -4.91 -2.30
N TRP A 107 2.67 -4.13 -2.56
CA TRP A 107 4.02 -4.64 -2.83
C TRP A 107 5.04 -4.15 -1.82
N CYS A 108 6.04 -4.99 -1.55
CA CYS A 108 7.28 -4.57 -0.92
C CYS A 108 8.44 -4.53 -1.92
N VAL A 109 9.37 -3.63 -1.65
CA VAL A 109 10.62 -3.46 -2.38
C VAL A 109 11.74 -3.50 -1.36
N ASN A 110 12.70 -4.42 -1.51
CA ASN A 110 13.81 -4.60 -0.55
C ASN A 110 13.35 -4.79 0.91
N GLY A 111 12.23 -5.51 1.10
CA GLY A 111 11.64 -5.77 2.42
C GLY A 111 10.86 -4.61 3.04
N PHE A 112 10.53 -3.56 2.27
CA PHE A 112 9.71 -2.43 2.72
C PHE A 112 8.40 -2.31 1.95
N VAL A 113 7.27 -2.19 2.63
CA VAL A 113 5.98 -1.84 2.00
C VAL A 113 6.13 -0.50 1.29
N SER A 114 5.92 -0.52 -0.03
CA SER A 114 6.33 0.59 -0.90
C SER A 114 5.27 1.01 -1.90
N ILE A 115 4.40 0.10 -2.36
CA ILE A 115 3.47 0.40 -3.46
C ILE A 115 2.08 -0.16 -3.16
N ILE A 116 1.04 0.62 -3.49
CA ILE A 116 -0.31 0.11 -3.75
C ILE A 116 -0.60 0.36 -5.23
N ASN A 117 -0.97 -0.70 -5.94
CA ASN A 117 -1.49 -0.60 -7.29
C ASN A 117 -2.98 -0.91 -7.30
N TYR A 118 -3.77 -0.02 -7.88
CA TYR A 118 -5.20 -0.22 -8.05
C TYR A 118 -5.50 -0.72 -9.45
N ASN A 119 -6.26 -1.80 -9.53
CA ASN A 119 -6.86 -2.21 -10.79
C ASN A 119 -8.01 -1.25 -11.10
N HIS A 120 -7.88 -0.46 -12.17
CA HIS A 120 -8.79 0.64 -12.53
C HIS A 120 -8.77 1.82 -11.55
N GLY A 121 -7.66 2.57 -11.52
CA GLY A 121 -7.45 3.73 -10.64
C GLY A 121 -8.53 4.84 -10.67
N ASN A 122 -9.34 4.91 -11.73
CA ASN A 122 -10.47 5.84 -11.85
C ASN A 122 -11.55 5.66 -10.77
N TYR A 123 -11.64 4.49 -10.13
CA TYR A 123 -12.61 4.24 -9.05
C TYR A 123 -12.09 4.62 -7.66
N VAL A 124 -10.79 4.97 -7.53
CA VAL A 124 -10.19 5.31 -6.23
C VAL A 124 -10.89 6.51 -5.58
N ASP A 125 -11.18 7.57 -6.34
CA ASP A 125 -11.87 8.75 -5.82
C ASP A 125 -13.29 8.43 -5.35
N TYR A 126 -13.99 7.58 -6.08
CA TYR A 126 -15.30 7.12 -5.69
C TYR A 126 -15.24 6.39 -4.34
N PHE A 127 -14.29 5.47 -4.16
CA PHE A 127 -14.17 4.73 -2.90
C PHE A 127 -13.73 5.62 -1.73
N GLU A 128 -12.88 6.63 -1.97
CA GLU A 128 -12.51 7.62 -0.95
C GLU A 128 -13.72 8.45 -0.50
N GLU A 129 -14.55 8.90 -1.46
CA GLU A 129 -15.78 9.64 -1.17
C GLU A 129 -16.80 8.75 -0.46
N TYR A 130 -17.03 7.54 -0.98
CA TYR A 130 -17.95 6.55 -0.42
C TYR A 130 -17.61 6.25 1.04
N ILE A 131 -16.35 5.96 1.36
CA ILE A 131 -15.90 5.74 2.74
C ILE A 131 -16.14 6.99 3.61
N GLY A 132 -15.93 8.18 3.06
CA GLY A 132 -16.16 9.45 3.78
C GLY A 132 -17.64 9.71 4.10
N GLU A 133 -18.55 9.23 3.27
CA GLU A 133 -20.00 9.40 3.43
C GLU A 133 -20.65 8.31 4.29
N VAL A 134 -20.38 7.04 3.97
CA VAL A 134 -21.10 5.90 4.57
C VAL A 134 -20.26 5.13 5.60
N GLY A 135 -18.96 5.37 5.66
CA GLY A 135 -18.05 4.69 6.57
C GLY A 135 -17.47 3.38 6.02
N LEU A 136 -16.50 2.84 6.76
CA LEU A 136 -15.75 1.63 6.37
C LEU A 136 -16.55 0.33 6.51
N ASP A 137 -17.59 0.32 7.35
CA ASP A 137 -18.39 -0.88 7.64
C ASP A 137 -19.29 -1.30 6.46
N GLU A 138 -19.47 -0.41 5.48
CA GLU A 138 -20.24 -0.63 4.26
C GLU A 138 -19.39 -1.22 3.11
N LEU A 139 -18.16 -1.65 3.42
CA LEU A 139 -17.27 -2.34 2.50
C LEU A 139 -17.08 -3.79 2.93
N ALA A 140 -17.47 -4.71 2.06
CA ALA A 140 -16.99 -6.08 2.12
C ALA A 140 -15.53 -6.12 1.67
N VAL A 141 -14.68 -6.81 2.44
CA VAL A 141 -13.25 -6.88 2.17
C VAL A 141 -12.81 -8.33 2.08
N GLU A 142 -12.18 -8.67 0.96
CA GLU A 142 -11.44 -9.91 0.80
C GLU A 142 -9.94 -9.56 0.75
N CYS A 143 -9.13 -10.28 1.52
CA CYS A 143 -7.69 -10.07 1.59
C CYS A 143 -6.98 -11.40 1.44
N GLU A 144 -6.11 -11.50 0.44
CA GLU A 144 -5.28 -12.66 0.17
C GLU A 144 -3.81 -12.31 0.39
N ILE A 145 -3.15 -12.98 1.35
CA ILE A 145 -1.71 -12.88 1.57
C ILE A 145 -1.00 -13.85 0.62
N LEU A 146 -0.11 -13.33 -0.21
CA LEU A 146 0.54 -14.04 -1.30
C LEU A 146 2.04 -14.31 -1.06
N ALA A 147 2.64 -13.63 -0.10
CA ALA A 147 4.07 -13.75 0.21
C ALA A 147 4.32 -14.22 1.63
N ASN A 148 5.37 -15.03 1.79
CA ASN A 148 6.00 -15.26 3.08
C ASN A 148 7.09 -14.20 3.29
N LEU A 149 6.90 -13.31 4.26
CA LEU A 149 7.80 -12.18 4.53
C LEU A 149 8.92 -12.56 5.51
N SER A 150 8.78 -13.71 6.16
CA SER A 150 9.71 -14.25 7.15
C SER A 150 10.79 -15.16 6.55
N GLU A 151 10.60 -15.66 5.33
CA GLU A 151 11.54 -16.55 4.66
C GLU A 151 12.47 -15.80 3.71
N THR A 152 13.73 -16.24 3.66
CA THR A 152 14.68 -15.75 2.65
C THR A 152 14.43 -16.52 1.36
N VAL A 153 14.29 -15.82 0.22
CA VAL A 153 14.29 -16.51 -1.08
C VAL A 153 15.67 -17.12 -1.28
N LEU A 154 15.73 -18.45 -1.31
CA LEU A 154 16.92 -19.18 -1.75
C LEU A 154 16.99 -18.97 -3.28
N ASN A 155 17.83 -18.03 -3.70
CA ASN A 155 18.23 -17.89 -5.11
C ASN A 155 19.17 -19.01 -5.52
#